data_AF-A0A7S4HHA6-F1
#
_entry.id   AF-A0A7S4HHA6-F1
#
_cell.length_a   1.000
_cell.length_b   1.000
_cell.length_c   1.000
_cell.angle_alpha   90.00
_cell.angle_beta   90.00
_cell.angle_gamma   90.00
#
_symmetry.space_group_name_H-M   'P 1'
#
loop_
_entity.id
_entity.type
_entity.pdbx_description
1 polymer ?
#
loop_
_entity_poly.entity_id
_entity_poly.type
_entity_poly.pdbx_seq_one_letter_code
_entity_poly.pdbx_strand_id
1 'polypeptide(L)'
;GDRVQDFVNKTQSDGMTTDSEGNIYYGDMEHSAVLRINTKFSQPITETLFQDDKLLRWPDGFSFGLLLCSCWLRTKSMLGPDGYLYFTCSSLQHVIFKSQAHIQEHAPYHLFRFKPGFTAPAGQ
;
A
#
# COMPACT_ATOMS: atom_id res chain seq x y z
N GLY A 1 6.11 19.50 25.24
CA GLY A 1 6.35 18.09 24.95
C GLY A 1 5.29 17.66 23.97
N ASP A 2 5.66 16.93 22.94
CA ASP A 2 4.73 16.52 21.89
C ASP A 2 3.76 15.46 22.42
N ARG A 3 2.51 15.52 21.97
CA ARG A 3 1.43 14.62 22.34
C ARG A 3 0.86 13.99 21.09
N VAL A 4 0.43 12.72 21.21
CA VAL A 4 -0.34 12.05 20.17
C VAL A 4 -1.63 12.83 19.90
N GLN A 5 -1.98 12.96 18.63
CA GLN A 5 -3.19 13.65 18.19
C GLN A 5 -3.98 12.72 17.28
N ASP A 6 -5.31 12.80 17.39
CA ASP A 6 -6.19 12.22 16.39
C ASP A 6 -6.07 13.04 15.09
N PHE A 7 -5.64 12.40 14.02
CA PHE A 7 -5.31 13.08 12.77
C PHE A 7 -6.49 13.07 11.80
N VAL A 8 -7.07 11.90 11.56
CA VAL A 8 -8.20 11.71 10.63
C VAL A 8 -8.88 10.37 10.90
N ASN A 9 -10.21 10.33 10.75
CA ASN A 9 -10.95 9.08 10.77
C ASN A 9 -10.59 8.22 9.55
N LYS A 10 -10.46 6.91 9.76
CA LYS A 10 -10.23 5.93 8.70
C LYS A 10 -11.03 4.65 8.95
N THR A 11 -11.24 3.88 7.89
CA THR A 11 -11.74 2.49 7.94
C THR A 11 -10.70 1.56 8.58
N GLN A 12 -11.10 0.33 8.91
CA GLN A 12 -10.11 -0.68 9.30
C GLN A 12 -9.10 -0.92 8.18
N SER A 13 -7.85 -1.04 8.59
CA SER A 13 -6.72 -1.23 7.70
C SER A 13 -5.72 -2.15 8.37
N ASP A 14 -4.92 -2.83 7.56
CA ASP A 14 -3.76 -3.59 8.01
C ASP A 14 -2.51 -2.74 7.74
N GLY A 15 -1.88 -2.87 6.58
CA GLY A 15 -0.75 -2.05 6.16
C GLY A 15 -1.12 -0.67 5.63
N MET A 16 -0.15 0.23 5.73
CA MET A 16 -0.16 1.58 5.17
C MET A 16 1.27 2.01 4.80
N THR A 17 1.40 3.04 3.97
CA THR A 17 2.67 3.69 3.65
C THR A 17 2.45 5.19 3.39
N THR A 18 3.54 5.94 3.23
CA THR A 18 3.53 7.38 2.96
C THR A 18 4.45 7.73 1.82
N ASP A 19 4.07 8.70 1.00
CA ASP A 19 4.99 9.29 0.01
C ASP A 19 5.80 10.44 0.59
N SER A 20 6.77 10.95 -0.18
CA SER A 20 7.61 12.08 0.23
C SER A 20 6.87 13.42 0.32
N GLU A 21 5.63 13.49 -0.18
CA GLU A 21 4.76 14.66 -0.07
C GLU A 21 3.84 14.58 1.16
N GLY A 22 3.95 13.50 1.94
CA GLY A 22 3.16 13.28 3.15
C GLY A 22 1.76 12.73 2.90
N ASN A 23 1.42 12.29 1.68
CA ASN A 23 0.16 11.57 1.48
C ASN A 23 0.26 10.17 2.10
N ILE A 24 -0.85 9.68 2.65
CA ILE A 24 -0.92 8.36 3.30
C ILE A 24 -1.72 7.42 2.41
N TYR A 25 -1.20 6.24 2.10
CA TYR A 25 -1.86 5.19 1.32
C TYR A 25 -2.14 3.99 2.20
N TYR A 26 -3.34 3.43 2.13
CA TYR A 26 -3.71 2.28 2.95
C TYR A 26 -4.83 1.44 2.30
N GLY A 27 -4.96 0.21 2.77
CA GLY A 27 -6.02 -0.71 2.37
C GLY A 27 -7.29 -0.51 3.18
N ASP A 28 -8.43 -0.56 2.51
CA ASP A 28 -9.76 -0.64 3.10
C ASP A 28 -10.34 -2.03 2.81
N MET A 29 -10.18 -2.90 3.80
CA MET A 29 -10.68 -4.26 3.78
C MET A 29 -12.20 -4.36 4.02
N GLU A 30 -12.83 -3.30 4.52
CA GLU A 30 -14.28 -3.26 4.73
C GLU A 30 -15.02 -3.04 3.40
N HIS A 31 -14.38 -2.37 2.44
CA HIS A 31 -14.99 -1.96 1.16
C HIS A 31 -14.21 -2.40 -0.08
N SER A 32 -13.28 -3.35 0.06
CA SER A 32 -12.45 -3.89 -1.03
C SER A 32 -11.74 -2.80 -1.84
N ALA A 33 -11.04 -1.88 -1.16
CA ALA A 33 -10.52 -0.67 -1.76
C ALA A 33 -9.10 -0.31 -1.30
N VAL A 34 -8.43 0.54 -2.09
CA VAL A 34 -7.17 1.20 -1.71
C VAL A 34 -7.42 2.70 -1.70
N LEU A 35 -7.09 3.35 -0.59
CA LEU A 35 -7.41 4.74 -0.32
C LEU A 35 -6.13 5.56 -0.19
N ARG A 36 -6.26 6.87 -0.41
CA ARG A 36 -5.26 7.88 -0.13
C ARG A 36 -5.83 8.98 0.75
N ILE A 37 -5.12 9.36 1.80
CA ILE A 37 -5.35 10.62 2.52
C ILE A 37 -4.37 11.65 1.96
N ASN A 38 -4.92 12.69 1.34
CA ASN A 38 -4.18 13.86 0.91
C ASN A 38 -4.06 14.85 2.07
N THR A 39 -2.82 15.13 2.48
CA THR A 39 -2.50 15.94 3.66
C THR A 39 -2.14 17.38 3.32
N LYS A 40 -2.16 17.77 2.04
CA LYS A 40 -1.78 19.12 1.60
C LYS A 40 -2.84 20.20 1.90
N PHE A 41 -4.07 19.79 2.18
CA PHE A 41 -5.16 20.71 2.51
C PHE A 41 -5.17 21.02 4.01
N SER A 42 -5.83 22.13 4.39
CA SER A 42 -5.99 22.50 5.81
C SER A 42 -6.75 21.44 6.63
N GLN A 43 -7.50 20.57 5.96
CA GLN A 43 -8.12 19.36 6.53
C GLN A 43 -7.79 18.18 5.62
N PRO A 44 -7.32 17.03 6.14
CA PRO A 44 -6.99 15.88 5.31
C PRO A 44 -8.21 15.38 4.53
N ILE A 45 -8.01 15.04 3.26
CA ILE A 45 -9.06 14.54 2.37
C ILE A 45 -8.77 13.08 2.02
N THR A 46 -9.72 12.19 2.31
CA THR A 46 -9.64 10.77 1.95
C THR A 46 -10.27 10.53 0.57
N GLU A 47 -9.54 9.83 -0.29
CA GLU A 47 -9.92 9.54 -1.67
C GLU A 47 -9.79 8.03 -1.93
N THR A 48 -10.81 7.42 -2.56
CA THR A 48 -10.71 6.06 -3.08
C THR A 48 -9.92 6.06 -4.39
N LEU A 49 -8.78 5.37 -4.41
CA LEU A 49 -7.96 5.22 -5.62
C LEU A 49 -8.44 4.05 -6.49
N PHE A 50 -8.73 2.92 -5.84
CA PHE A 50 -9.17 1.69 -6.49
C PHE A 50 -10.23 1.01 -5.63
N GLN A 51 -11.17 0.34 -6.27
CA GLN A 51 -12.17 -0.49 -5.60
C GLN A 51 -12.55 -1.66 -6.50
N ASP A 52 -12.42 -2.89 -5.99
CA ASP A 52 -12.80 -4.12 -6.70
C ASP A 52 -12.98 -5.29 -5.71
N ASP A 53 -14.22 -5.76 -5.56
CA ASP A 53 -14.59 -6.80 -4.59
C ASP A 53 -13.93 -8.16 -4.83
N LYS A 54 -13.47 -8.43 -6.05
CA LYS A 54 -12.85 -9.72 -6.41
C LYS A 54 -11.34 -9.67 -6.23
N LEU A 55 -10.73 -8.56 -6.62
CA LEU A 55 -9.27 -8.42 -6.62
C LEU A 55 -8.74 -7.90 -5.27
N LEU A 56 -9.45 -6.96 -4.64
CA LEU A 56 -9.00 -6.24 -3.44
C LEU A 56 -9.63 -6.79 -2.16
N ARG A 57 -9.70 -8.12 -2.04
CA ARG A 57 -10.37 -8.80 -0.91
C ARG A 57 -9.82 -8.46 0.48
N TRP A 58 -8.54 -8.10 0.56
CA TRP A 58 -7.88 -7.61 1.79
C TRP A 58 -6.51 -7.02 1.43
N PRO A 59 -6.41 -5.72 1.13
CA PRO A 59 -5.12 -5.09 0.85
C PRO A 59 -4.32 -4.89 2.14
N ASP A 60 -3.24 -5.63 2.31
CA ASP A 60 -2.57 -5.80 3.61
C ASP A 60 -1.16 -5.22 3.73
N GLY A 61 -0.39 -5.19 2.64
CA GLY A 61 0.99 -4.73 2.68
C GLY A 61 1.23 -3.69 1.60
N PHE A 62 2.02 -2.67 1.89
CA PHE A 62 2.34 -1.59 0.95
C PHE A 62 3.84 -1.35 0.95
N SER A 63 4.41 -1.07 -0.22
CA SER A 63 5.79 -0.60 -0.30
C SER A 63 6.08 0.19 -1.57
N PHE A 64 6.84 1.28 -1.45
CA PHE A 64 7.41 1.94 -2.62
C PHE A 64 8.55 1.12 -3.23
N GLY A 65 8.54 0.98 -4.55
CA GLY A 65 9.51 0.18 -5.28
C GLY A 65 10.86 0.86 -5.50
N LEU A 66 11.86 0.03 -5.74
CA LEU A 66 13.21 0.46 -6.10
C LEU A 66 13.46 0.24 -7.59
N LEU A 67 13.91 1.28 -8.28
CA LEU A 67 14.48 1.13 -9.61
C LEU A 67 15.90 0.56 -9.45
N LEU A 68 16.05 -0.73 -9.71
CA LEU A 68 17.37 -1.32 -9.91
C LEU A 68 17.82 -0.95 -11.32
N CYS A 69 18.69 0.05 -11.44
CA CYS A 69 19.43 0.23 -12.68
C CYS A 69 20.38 -0.96 -12.82
N SER A 70 20.07 -1.90 -13.71
CA SER A 70 20.96 -3.00 -14.07
C SER A 70 22.12 -2.47 -14.91
N CYS A 71 23.00 -1.69 -14.30
CA CYS A 71 24.29 -1.36 -14.89
C CYS A 71 25.35 -1.50 -13.81
N TRP A 72 26.22 -2.50 -14.00
CA TRP A 72 27.43 -2.74 -13.21
C TRP A 72 28.48 -1.65 -13.49
N LEU A 73 28.13 -0.38 -13.29
CA LEU A 73 29.06 0.74 -13.42
C LEU A 73 29.11 1.52 -12.10
N ARG A 74 30.32 1.53 -11.53
CA ARG A 74 30.67 1.84 -10.14
C ARG A 74 30.56 3.33 -9.79
N THR A 75 29.36 3.89 -9.76
CA THR A 75 29.17 5.26 -9.23
C THR A 75 27.90 5.37 -8.38
N LYS A 76 28.07 5.07 -7.08
CA LYS A 76 27.43 5.54 -5.83
C LYS A 76 26.04 6.20 -5.75
N SER A 77 25.24 6.32 -6.80
CA SER A 77 23.83 6.76 -6.72
C SER A 77 23.05 6.25 -7.95
N MET A 78 22.59 4.99 -7.87
CA MET A 78 21.77 4.34 -8.90
C MET A 78 20.54 3.61 -8.32
N LEU A 79 20.17 3.95 -7.08
CA LEU A 79 19.05 3.36 -6.35
C LEU A 79 18.09 4.50 -6.02
N GLY A 80 17.00 4.59 -6.77
CA GLY A 80 15.94 5.58 -6.57
C GLY A 80 14.57 4.94 -6.79
N PRO A 81 13.49 5.57 -6.32
CA PRO A 81 12.16 5.01 -6.51
C PRO A 81 11.85 4.76 -7.99
N ASP A 82 11.30 3.60 -8.32
CA ASP A 82 10.78 3.31 -9.67
C ASP A 82 9.45 4.05 -9.97
N GLY A 83 8.93 4.76 -8.96
CA GLY A 83 7.67 5.49 -9.01
C GLY A 83 6.44 4.59 -8.90
N TYR A 84 6.62 3.30 -8.61
CA TYR A 84 5.53 2.39 -8.32
C TYR A 84 5.32 2.26 -6.82
N LEU A 85 4.05 2.28 -6.43
CA LEU A 85 3.59 1.74 -5.17
C LEU A 85 3.15 0.29 -5.40
N TYR A 86 3.75 -0.64 -4.67
CA TYR A 86 3.37 -2.05 -4.66
C TYR A 86 2.47 -2.30 -3.45
N PHE A 87 1.49 -3.20 -3.62
CA PHE A 87 0.68 -3.64 -2.48
C PHE A 87 0.20 -5.08 -2.63
N THR A 88 0.12 -5.80 -1.52
CA THR A 88 -0.36 -7.19 -1.45
C THR A 88 -1.86 -7.24 -1.19
N CYS A 89 -2.50 -8.29 -1.67
CA CYS A 89 -3.86 -8.67 -1.35
C CYS A 89 -3.90 -10.15 -0.94
N SER A 90 -3.65 -10.39 0.34
CA SER A 90 -3.44 -11.71 0.92
C SER A 90 -4.73 -12.40 1.36
N SER A 91 -5.87 -11.68 1.39
CA SER A 91 -7.18 -12.22 1.79
C SER A 91 -7.09 -12.98 3.12
N LEU A 92 -6.53 -12.32 4.15
CA LEU A 92 -6.14 -12.94 5.42
C LEU A 92 -7.27 -13.70 6.14
N GLN A 93 -8.54 -13.32 5.90
CA GLN A 93 -9.73 -14.04 6.37
C GLN A 93 -9.80 -15.50 5.90
N HIS A 94 -9.13 -15.85 4.81
CA HIS A 94 -9.04 -17.20 4.25
C HIS A 94 -7.73 -17.91 4.56
N VAL A 95 -6.79 -17.26 5.26
CA VAL A 95 -5.45 -17.81 5.54
C VAL A 95 -5.29 -18.10 7.04
N ILE A 96 -5.71 -17.18 7.89
CA ILE A 96 -5.48 -17.27 9.34
C ILE A 96 -6.34 -18.39 9.94
N PHE A 97 -5.68 -19.36 10.59
CA PHE A 97 -6.30 -20.53 11.23
C PHE A 97 -7.17 -21.38 10.28
N LYS A 98 -6.83 -21.43 8.98
CA LYS A 98 -7.52 -22.25 7.98
C LYS A 98 -6.69 -23.47 7.59
N SER A 99 -7.34 -24.48 7.03
CA SER A 99 -6.67 -25.67 6.48
C SER A 99 -6.00 -25.35 5.14
N GLN A 100 -4.99 -26.12 4.76
CA GLN A 100 -4.30 -25.92 3.48
C GLN A 100 -5.23 -26.09 2.27
N ALA A 101 -6.18 -27.03 2.33
CA ALA A 101 -7.17 -27.20 1.28
C ALA A 101 -8.04 -25.95 1.10
N HIS A 102 -8.49 -25.33 2.19
CA HIS A 102 -9.28 -24.10 2.15
C HIS A 102 -8.47 -22.92 1.57
N ILE A 103 -7.20 -22.79 1.99
CA ILE A 103 -6.27 -21.77 1.47
C ILE A 103 -6.11 -21.93 -0.05
N GLN A 104 -5.90 -23.16 -0.52
CA GLN A 104 -5.73 -23.44 -1.95
C GLN A 104 -7.00 -23.14 -2.77
N GLU A 105 -8.18 -23.42 -2.23
CA GLU A 105 -9.47 -23.12 -2.88
C GLU A 105 -9.70 -21.61 -3.05
N HIS A 106 -9.15 -20.78 -2.16
CA HIS A 106 -9.32 -19.32 -2.18
C HIS A 106 -8.15 -18.58 -2.84
N ALA A 107 -7.18 -19.30 -3.41
CA ALA A 107 -6.16 -18.74 -4.29
C ALA A 107 -6.79 -18.28 -5.63
N PRO A 108 -6.15 -17.38 -6.41
CA PRO A 108 -4.83 -16.77 -6.16
C PRO A 108 -4.85 -15.62 -5.14
N TYR A 109 -3.66 -15.31 -4.62
CA TYR A 109 -3.36 -14.10 -3.85
C TYR A 109 -2.50 -13.18 -4.72
N HIS A 110 -2.70 -11.87 -4.60
CA HIS A 110 -2.19 -10.93 -5.59
C HIS A 110 -1.16 -9.97 -5.01
N LEU A 111 -0.18 -9.61 -5.84
CA LEU A 111 0.71 -8.47 -5.67
C LEU A 111 0.42 -7.50 -6.81
N PHE A 112 -0.06 -6.31 -6.48
CA PHE A 112 -0.40 -5.27 -7.42
C PHE A 112 0.62 -4.14 -7.37
N ARG A 113 0.66 -3.33 -8.42
CA ARG A 113 1.40 -2.07 -8.44
C ARG A 113 0.71 -1.00 -9.27
N PHE A 114 0.87 0.25 -8.88
CA PHE A 114 0.42 1.40 -9.66
C PHE A 114 1.36 2.60 -9.47
N LYS A 115 1.23 3.62 -10.32
CA LYS A 115 1.98 4.88 -10.18
C LYS A 115 1.11 5.94 -9.51
N PRO A 116 1.34 6.31 -8.24
CA PRO A 116 0.50 7.30 -7.55
C PRO A 116 0.77 8.75 -7.98
N GLY A 117 1.79 8.99 -8.81
CA GLY A 117 2.21 10.34 -9.22
C GLY A 117 3.21 10.99 -8.25
N PHE A 118 3.45 10.37 -7.09
CA PHE A 118 4.43 10.76 -6.09
C PHE A 118 5.38 9.60 -5.80
N THR A 119 6.51 9.89 -5.15
CA THR A 119 7.55 8.91 -4.85
C THR A 119 7.90 8.90 -3.37
N ALA A 120 8.47 7.80 -2.91
CA ALA A 120 9.08 7.69 -1.59
C ALA A 120 10.35 6.83 -1.67
N PRO A 121 11.27 6.91 -0.68
CA PRO A 121 12.30 5.91 -0.50
C PRO A 121 11.75 4.48 -0.64
N ALA A 122 12.52 3.62 -1.30
CA ALA A 122 12.10 2.23 -1.48
C ALA A 122 12.01 1.52 -0.13
N GLY A 123 11.02 0.64 0.03
CA GLY A 123 10.78 -0.08 1.28
C GLY A 123 9.98 0.71 2.33
N GLN A 124 9.66 1.98 2.07
CA GLN A 124 8.70 2.76 2.87
C GLN A 124 7.29 2.22 2.73
#